data_AF-A0A2N2LUT2-F1
#
_entry.id   AF-A0A2N2LUT2-F1
#
_cell.length_a   1.000
_cell.length_b   1.000
_cell.length_c   1.000
_cell.angle_alpha   90.00
_cell.angle_beta   90.00
_cell.angle_gamma   90.00
#
_symmetry.space_group_name_H-M   'P 1'
#
loop_
_entity.id
_entity.type
_entity.pdbx_description
1 polymer ?
#
loop_
_entity_poly.entity_id
_entity_poly.type
_entity_poly.pdbx_seq_one_letter_code
_entity_poly.pdbx_strand_id
1 'polypeptide(L)'
;MTLHSEILEQPARLSALLKDQRKTVEQAADEIRKRNVEFVFLAARGTSDNAGRYANYLLGGVNGLPLALATPSLFTFYHTPPRLHNALVIGISQSGQSPDIVSVLT
;
A
#
# COMPACT_ATOMS: atom_id res chain seq x y z
N MET A 1 14.77 1.22 22.31
CA MET A 1 14.55 2.40 21.45
C MET A 1 13.48 3.27 22.10
N THR A 2 13.59 4.59 22.03
CA THR A 2 12.53 5.51 22.47
C THR A 2 11.83 6.12 21.26
N LEU A 3 10.59 6.58 21.42
CA LEU A 3 9.87 7.28 20.35
C LEU A 3 10.66 8.49 19.82
N HIS A 4 11.33 9.23 20.72
CA HIS A 4 12.16 10.36 20.33
C HIS A 4 13.34 9.92 19.45
N SER A 5 14.05 8.84 19.81
CA SER A 5 15.12 8.33 18.94
C SER A 5 14.60 7.84 17.58
N GLU A 6 13.43 7.19 17.55
CA GLU A 6 12.82 6.71 16.29
C GLU A 6 12.42 7.86 15.34
N ILE A 7 11.90 8.96 15.88
CA ILE A 7 11.57 10.15 15.09
C ILE A 7 12.83 10.75 14.45
N LEU A 8 13.92 10.83 15.21
CA LEU A 8 15.19 11.38 14.72
C LEU A 8 15.87 10.50 13.67
N GLU A 9 15.49 9.22 13.55
CA GLU A 9 15.99 8.34 12.48
C GLU A 9 15.34 8.63 11.11
N GLN A 10 14.16 9.27 11.07
CA GLN A 10 13.37 9.40 9.84
C GLN A 10 14.15 10.00 8.65
N PRO A 11 14.93 11.09 8.79
CA PRO A 11 15.65 11.67 7.66
C PRO A 11 16.67 10.70 7.03
N ALA A 12 17.42 9.98 7.87
CA ALA A 12 18.40 9.00 7.41
C ALA A 12 17.72 7.79 6.76
N ARG A 13 16.63 7.28 7.36
CA ARG A 13 15.86 6.15 6.82
C ARG A 13 15.21 6.49 5.49
N LEU A 14 14.62 7.67 5.35
CA LEU A 14 14.02 8.14 4.10
C LEU A 14 15.06 8.32 3.00
N SER A 15 16.22 8.91 3.33
CA SER A 15 17.31 9.09 2.36
C SER A 15 17.84 7.75 1.85
N ALA A 16 18.06 6.78 2.74
CA ALA A 16 18.46 5.43 2.37
C ALA A 16 17.39 4.74 1.53
N LEU A 17 16.11 4.82 1.93
CA LEU A 17 15.00 4.23 1.17
C LEU A 17 14.94 4.77 -0.26
N LEU A 18 14.99 6.10 -0.43
CA LEU A 18 14.94 6.73 -1.75
C LEU A 18 16.15 6.38 -2.61
N LYS A 19 17.33 6.20 -2.01
CA LYS A 19 18.53 5.79 -2.73
C LYS A 19 18.48 4.31 -3.13
N ASP A 20 18.15 3.44 -2.19
CA ASP A 20 18.35 2.00 -2.32
C ASP A 20 17.17 1.30 -3.00
N GLN A 21 15.95 1.84 -2.90
CA GLN A 21 14.74 1.23 -3.46
C GLN A 21 14.25 1.88 -4.76
N ARG A 22 14.91 2.94 -5.25
CA ARG A 22 14.46 3.68 -6.44
C ARG A 22 14.22 2.77 -7.65
N LYS A 23 15.19 1.91 -7.97
CA LYS A 23 15.12 1.00 -9.11
C LYS A 23 13.95 0.01 -8.98
N THR A 24 13.73 -0.53 -7.78
CA THR A 24 12.62 -1.44 -7.49
C THR A 24 11.27 -0.76 -7.72
N VAL A 25 11.12 0.48 -7.24
CA VAL A 25 9.89 1.28 -7.41
C VAL A 25 9.67 1.63 -8.89
N GLU A 26 10.72 2.00 -9.62
CA GLU A 26 10.63 2.29 -11.05
C GLU A 26 10.19 1.05 -11.86
N GLN A 27 10.72 -0.12 -11.54
CA GLN A 27 10.30 -1.39 -12.15
C GLN A 27 8.83 -1.72 -11.85
N ALA A 28 8.38 -1.54 -10.61
CA ALA A 28 6.98 -1.72 -10.25
C ALA A 28 6.08 -0.75 -11.03
N ALA A 29 6.49 0.51 -11.15
CA ALA A 29 5.75 1.52 -11.90
C ALA A 29 5.66 1.19 -13.41
N ASP A 30 6.71 0.64 -14.01
CA ASP A 30 6.67 0.15 -15.39
C ASP A 30 5.66 -0.98 -15.57
N GLU A 31 5.66 -1.96 -14.68
CA GLU A 31 4.70 -3.07 -14.74
C GLU A 31 3.26 -2.61 -14.52
N ILE A 32 3.03 -1.67 -13.60
CA ILE A 32 1.72 -1.05 -13.38
C ILE A 32 1.21 -0.38 -14.66
N ARG A 33 2.07 0.39 -15.35
CA ARG A 33 1.71 1.04 -16.62
C ARG A 33 1.38 0.03 -17.72
N LYS A 34 2.18 -1.03 -17.87
CA LYS A 34 1.95 -2.07 -18.90
C LYS A 34 0.63 -2.81 -18.71
N ARG A 35 0.17 -2.96 -17.47
CA ARG A 35 -1.04 -3.71 -17.12
C ARG A 35 -2.33 -2.89 -17.21
N ASN A 36 -2.25 -1.59 -17.55
CA ASN A 36 -3.40 -0.68 -17.65
C ASN A 36 -4.33 -0.78 -16.42
N VAL A 37 -3.76 -0.61 -15.22
CA VAL A 37 -4.57 -0.65 -14.00
C VAL A 37 -5.59 0.50 -13.97
N GLU A 38 -6.79 0.22 -13.48
CA GLU A 38 -7.91 1.17 -13.48
C GLU A 38 -8.09 1.85 -12.12
N PHE A 39 -7.71 1.18 -11.04
CA PHE A 39 -7.81 1.69 -9.67
C PHE A 39 -6.88 0.95 -8.71
N VAL A 40 -6.73 1.49 -7.51
CA VAL A 40 -5.95 0.90 -6.42
C VAL A 40 -6.88 0.31 -5.37
N PHE A 41 -6.62 -0.90 -4.93
CA PHE A 41 -7.31 -1.55 -3.82
C PHE A 41 -6.31 -1.76 -2.67
N LEU A 42 -6.43 -0.97 -1.60
CA LEU A 42 -5.41 -0.89 -0.56
C LEU A 42 -5.84 -1.58 0.74
N ALA A 43 -5.09 -2.60 1.15
CA ALA A 43 -5.25 -3.28 2.42
C ALA A 43 -4.24 -2.75 3.45
N ALA A 44 -4.75 -2.16 4.53
CA ALA A 44 -3.97 -1.69 5.66
C ALA A 44 -4.79 -1.82 6.96
N ARG A 45 -4.11 -1.71 8.11
CA ARG A 45 -4.75 -1.60 9.43
C ARG A 45 -3.97 -0.68 10.36
N GLY A 46 -4.70 0.03 11.22
CA GLY A 46 -4.13 0.83 12.30
C GLY A 46 -3.35 2.04 11.78
N THR A 47 -2.10 2.21 12.22
CA THR A 47 -1.25 3.32 11.75
C THR A 47 -0.99 3.25 10.24
N SER A 48 -1.02 2.05 9.65
CA SER A 48 -0.88 1.88 8.20
C SER A 48 -2.06 2.44 7.42
N ASP A 49 -3.24 2.56 8.03
CA ASP A 49 -4.40 3.21 7.40
C ASP A 49 -4.15 4.71 7.15
N ASN A 50 -3.34 5.36 8.01
CA ASN A 50 -2.96 6.75 7.79
C ASN A 50 -2.07 6.91 6.56
N ALA A 51 -1.17 5.95 6.31
CA ALA A 51 -0.41 5.91 5.05
C ALA A 51 -1.34 5.68 3.86
N GLY A 52 -2.35 4.82 4.00
CA GLY A 52 -3.38 4.61 2.97
C GLY A 52 -4.19 5.86 2.65
N ARG A 53 -4.54 6.67 3.67
CA ARG A 53 -5.19 7.98 3.47
C ARG A 53 -4.33 8.92 2.65
N TYR A 54 -3.04 9.02 2.96
CA TYR A 54 -2.12 9.82 2.16
C TYR A 54 -2.00 9.30 0.72
N ALA A 55 -1.89 7.97 0.56
CA ALA A 55 -1.84 7.33 -0.75
C ALA A 55 -3.07 7.62 -1.61
N ASN A 56 -4.27 7.74 -1.02
CA ASN A 56 -5.47 8.13 -1.74
C ASN A 56 -5.33 9.51 -2.42
N TYR A 57 -4.78 10.50 -1.71
CA TYR A 57 -4.52 11.82 -2.30
C TYR A 57 -3.39 11.77 -3.32
N LEU A 58 -2.30 11.06 -3.03
CA LEU A 58 -1.14 11.00 -3.90
C LEU A 58 -1.47 10.30 -5.23
N LEU A 59 -2.02 9.08 -5.16
CA LEU A 59 -2.31 8.26 -6.34
C LEU A 59 -3.50 8.84 -7.13
N GLY A 60 -4.50 9.38 -6.44
CA GLY A 60 -5.60 10.07 -7.10
C GLY A 60 -5.15 11.37 -7.78
N GLY A 61 -4.38 12.21 -7.09
CA GLY A 61 -3.99 13.53 -7.58
C GLY A 61 -2.85 13.52 -8.59
N VAL A 62 -1.85 12.64 -8.41
CA VAL A 62 -0.66 12.60 -9.28
C VAL A 62 -0.78 11.52 -10.36
N ASN A 63 -1.32 10.35 -10.03
CA ASN A 63 -1.42 9.23 -10.98
C ASN A 63 -2.79 9.11 -11.65
N GLY A 64 -3.80 9.86 -11.20
CA GLY A 64 -5.18 9.74 -11.70
C GLY A 64 -5.83 8.41 -11.36
N LEU A 65 -5.27 7.64 -10.42
CA LEU A 65 -5.78 6.35 -10.01
C LEU A 65 -6.66 6.50 -8.76
N PRO A 66 -7.99 6.28 -8.84
CA PRO A 66 -8.82 6.25 -7.65
C PRO A 66 -8.40 5.09 -6.75
N LEU A 67 -8.58 5.27 -5.44
CA LEU A 67 -8.22 4.26 -4.44
C LEU A 67 -9.43 3.88 -3.59
N ALA A 68 -9.62 2.58 -3.44
CA ALA A 68 -10.57 1.99 -2.50
C ALA A 68 -9.81 1.29 -1.37
N LEU A 69 -10.25 1.51 -0.13
CA LEU A 69 -9.73 0.77 1.01
C LEU A 69 -10.37 -0.62 1.06
N ALA A 70 -9.53 -1.64 1.28
CA ALA A 70 -10.00 -3.00 1.43
C ALA A 70 -10.83 -3.15 2.71
N THR A 71 -11.78 -4.07 2.66
CA THR A 71 -12.53 -4.54 3.83
C THR A 71 -12.16 -6.01 4.04
N PRO A 72 -11.11 -6.32 4.84
CA PRO A 72 -10.59 -7.68 4.97
C PRO A 72 -11.62 -8.74 5.36
N SER A 73 -12.66 -8.37 6.11
CA SER A 73 -13.73 -9.30 6.49
C SER A 73 -14.49 -9.87 5.28
N LEU A 74 -14.53 -9.18 4.14
CA LEU A 74 -15.12 -9.71 2.91
C LEU A 74 -14.32 -10.89 2.33
N PHE A 75 -13.03 -10.97 2.62
CA PHE A 75 -12.15 -12.07 2.21
C PHE A 75 -12.16 -13.18 3.27
N THR A 76 -12.07 -12.82 4.55
CA THR A 76 -11.88 -13.79 5.64
C THR A 76 -13.16 -14.37 6.22
N PHE A 77 -14.15 -13.54 6.55
CA PHE A 77 -15.33 -13.98 7.30
C PHE A 77 -16.52 -14.22 6.39
N TYR A 78 -16.78 -13.30 5.47
CA TYR A 78 -17.95 -13.37 4.59
C TYR A 78 -17.67 -14.16 3.31
N HIS A 79 -16.40 -14.36 2.93
CA HIS A 79 -15.99 -15.07 1.71
C HIS A 79 -16.69 -14.56 0.43
N THR A 80 -16.93 -13.25 0.37
CA THR A 80 -17.55 -12.55 -0.76
C THR A 80 -16.68 -11.34 -1.15
N PRO A 81 -15.46 -11.57 -1.67
CA PRO A 81 -14.58 -10.48 -2.04
C PRO A 81 -15.16 -9.67 -3.22
N PRO A 82 -14.84 -8.37 -3.32
CA PRO A 82 -15.25 -7.56 -4.46
C PRO A 82 -14.58 -8.05 -5.76
N ARG A 83 -15.15 -7.66 -6.90
CA ARG A 83 -14.53 -7.89 -8.21
C ARG A 83 -13.39 -6.90 -8.41
N LEU A 84 -12.16 -7.40 -8.55
CA LEU A 84 -10.93 -6.60 -8.63
C LEU A 84 -10.27 -6.64 -10.01
N HIS A 85 -11.07 -6.64 -11.08
CA HIS A 85 -10.53 -6.64 -12.44
C HIS A 85 -9.69 -5.38 -12.67
N ASN A 86 -8.51 -5.54 -13.27
CA ASN A 86 -7.53 -4.46 -13.52
C ASN A 86 -7.16 -3.61 -12.28
N ALA A 87 -7.32 -4.14 -11.06
CA ALA A 87 -6.95 -3.45 -9.85
C ALA A 87 -5.44 -3.61 -9.54
N LEU A 88 -4.80 -2.53 -9.08
CA LEU A 88 -3.55 -2.63 -8.34
C LEU A 88 -3.85 -2.88 -6.86
N VAL A 89 -3.57 -4.09 -6.37
CA VAL A 89 -3.74 -4.41 -4.95
C VAL A 89 -2.46 -4.07 -4.18
N ILE A 90 -2.57 -3.24 -3.14
CA ILE A 90 -1.43 -2.80 -2.30
C ILE A 90 -1.69 -3.18 -0.85
N GLY A 91 -0.76 -3.92 -0.22
CA GLY A 91 -0.75 -4.14 1.22
C GLY A 91 0.24 -3.22 1.93
N ILE A 92 -0.18 -2.54 3.01
CA ILE A 92 0.71 -1.76 3.87
C ILE A 92 0.67 -2.33 5.29
N SER A 93 1.80 -2.89 5.74
CA SER A 93 1.95 -3.46 7.08
C SER A 93 3.36 -3.27 7.59
N GLN A 94 3.50 -2.75 8.83
CA GLN A 94 4.81 -2.66 9.48
C GLN A 94 5.39 -4.03 9.81
N SER A 95 4.56 -4.98 10.28
CA SER A 95 5.02 -6.33 10.63
C SER A 95 5.08 -7.28 9.44
N GLY A 96 4.38 -6.97 8.35
CA GLY A 96 4.26 -7.83 7.16
C GLY A 96 3.43 -9.10 7.39
N GLN A 97 2.95 -9.35 8.60
CA GLN A 97 2.35 -10.62 9.02
C GLN A 97 0.90 -10.50 9.47
N SER A 98 0.28 -9.33 9.32
CA SER A 98 -1.12 -9.15 9.70
C SER A 98 -2.02 -10.07 8.87
N PRO A 99 -2.68 -11.08 9.46
CA PRO A 99 -3.44 -12.08 8.70
C PRO A 99 -4.55 -11.44 7.87
N ASP A 100 -5.16 -10.38 8.41
CA ASP A 100 -6.21 -9.62 7.72
C ASP A 100 -5.69 -8.96 6.44
N ILE A 101 -4.49 -8.41 6.44
CA ILE A 101 -3.90 -7.79 5.25
C ILE A 101 -3.47 -8.86 4.25
N VAL A 102 -2.82 -9.92 4.73
CA VAL A 102 -2.36 -11.03 3.89
C VAL A 102 -3.53 -11.67 3.15
N SER A 103 -4.68 -11.85 3.82
CA SER A 103 -5.88 -12.44 3.21
C SER A 103 -6.45 -11.67 2.02
N VAL A 104 -6.11 -10.39 1.86
CA VAL A 104 -6.51 -9.58 0.69
C VAL A 104 -5.55 -9.77 -0.48
N LEU A 105 -4.30 -10.16 -0.20
CA LEU A 105 -3.24 -10.29 -1.20
C LEU A 105 -3.10 -11.70 -1.78
N THR A 106 -3.60 -12.72 -1.09
CA THR A 106 -3.48 -14.14 -1.42
C THR A 106 -4.82 -14.75 -1.79
#